data_AF-A0A6M2DI18-F1
#
_entry.id   AF-A0A6M2DI18-F1
#
_cell.length_a   1.000
_cell.length_b   1.000
_cell.length_c   1.000
_cell.angle_alpha   90.00
_cell.angle_beta   90.00
_cell.angle_gamma   90.00
#
_symmetry.space_group_name_H-M   'P 1'
#
loop_
_entity.id
_entity.type
_entity.pdbx_description
1 polymer ?
#
loop_
_entity_poly.entity_id
_entity_poly.type
_entity_poly.pdbx_seq_one_letter_code
_entity_poly.pdbx_strand_id
1 'polypeptide(L)'
;YKALRALGGASAREPCRPLFSKFKILTAICEYILRQAISVHENRSNLTLRGDLHDYNTRNRKDIMVPALKLKTCQGSALGCRIYNNLPQEWREKSKASFKSKTKELL
;
A
#
# COMPACT_ATOMS: atom_id res chain seq x y z
N TYR A 1 -9.80 -19.11 7.69
CA TYR A 1 -10.48 -18.40 8.79
C TYR A 1 -10.87 -19.28 9.99
N LYS A 2 -10.79 -20.62 9.92
CA LYS A 2 -11.15 -21.52 11.04
C LYS A 2 -10.37 -21.23 12.33
N ALA A 3 -9.05 -21.03 12.24
CA ALA A 3 -8.22 -20.68 13.40
C ALA A 3 -8.63 -19.34 14.05
N LEU A 4 -8.89 -18.30 13.26
CA LEU A 4 -9.34 -17.00 13.76
C LEU A 4 -10.69 -17.09 14.47
N ARG A 5 -11.61 -17.91 13.95
CA ARG A 5 -12.90 -18.18 14.59
C ARG A 5 -12.75 -18.91 15.91
N ALA A 6 -11.88 -19.93 15.96
CA ALA A 6 -11.58 -20.66 17.19
C ALA A 6 -11.00 -19.75 18.28
N LEU A 7 -10.05 -18.88 17.91
CA LEU A 7 -9.47 -17.87 18.82
C LEU A 7 -10.51 -16.83 19.28
N GLY A 8 -11.44 -16.48 18.39
CA GLY A 8 -12.48 -15.47 18.67
C GLY A 8 -13.75 -16.01 19.33
N GLY A 9 -13.89 -17.33 19.50
CA GLY A 9 -15.12 -17.97 19.97
C GLY A 9 -16.31 -17.77 19.04
N ALA A 10 -16.09 -17.47 17.75
CA ALA A 10 -17.16 -17.15 16.81
C ALA A 10 -17.75 -18.40 16.15
N SER A 11 -19.07 -18.44 16.05
CA SER A 11 -19.82 -19.49 15.34
C SER A 11 -19.48 -19.52 13.84
N ALA A 12 -19.86 -20.59 13.15
CA ALA A 12 -19.60 -20.72 11.71
C ALA A 12 -20.34 -19.67 10.85
N ARG A 13 -21.49 -19.17 11.33
CA ARG A 13 -22.37 -18.25 10.60
C ARG A 13 -22.03 -16.77 10.80
N GLU A 14 -21.33 -16.42 11.88
CA GLU A 14 -20.94 -15.02 12.13
C GLU A 14 -19.90 -14.52 11.13
N PRO A 15 -19.84 -13.23 10.78
CA PRO A 15 -18.80 -12.70 9.92
C PRO A 15 -17.42 -12.73 10.61
N CYS A 16 -16.36 -13.14 9.90
CA CYS A 16 -14.98 -13.07 10.43
C CYS A 16 -14.39 -11.65 10.42
N ARG A 17 -14.95 -10.72 9.64
CA ARG A 17 -14.44 -9.34 9.49
C ARG A 17 -14.20 -8.62 10.82
N PRO A 18 -15.14 -8.60 11.79
CA PRO A 18 -14.90 -7.97 13.09
C PRO A 18 -13.73 -8.60 13.87
N LEU A 19 -13.46 -9.90 13.69
CA LEU A 19 -12.35 -10.56 14.36
C LEU A 19 -10.98 -10.07 13.89
N PHE A 20 -10.84 -9.73 12.60
CA PHE A 20 -9.58 -9.15 12.08
C PHE A 20 -9.28 -7.82 12.75
N SER A 21 -10.29 -6.95 12.89
CA SER A 21 -10.15 -5.69 13.62
C SER A 21 -9.85 -5.91 15.10
N LYS A 22 -10.57 -6.85 15.75
CA LYS A 22 -10.39 -7.18 17.18
C LYS A 22 -8.96 -7.64 17.48
N PHE A 23 -8.39 -8.49 16.63
CA PHE A 23 -7.03 -9.01 16.80
C PHE A 23 -5.95 -8.13 16.15
N LYS A 24 -6.31 -7.00 15.52
CA LYS A 24 -5.41 -6.13 14.76
C LYS A 24 -4.59 -6.90 13.70
N ILE A 25 -5.21 -7.90 13.08
CA ILE A 25 -4.62 -8.72 12.03
C ILE A 25 -4.98 -8.11 10.68
N LEU A 26 -3.97 -7.88 9.86
CA LEU A 26 -4.16 -7.47 8.47
C LEU A 26 -4.69 -8.66 7.65
N THR A 27 -5.65 -8.41 6.78
CA THR A 27 -6.03 -9.42 5.78
C THR A 27 -4.87 -9.63 4.79
N ALA A 28 -4.87 -10.77 4.08
CA ALA A 28 -3.83 -11.06 3.09
C ALA A 28 -3.71 -9.97 2.01
N ILE A 29 -4.85 -9.36 1.64
CA ILE A 29 -4.89 -8.25 0.67
C ILE A 29 -4.27 -6.98 1.27
N CYS A 30 -4.66 -6.61 2.50
CA CYS A 30 -4.09 -5.45 3.19
C CYS A 30 -2.58 -5.61 3.39
N GLU A 31 -2.11 -6.80 3.76
CA GLU A 31 -0.69 -7.10 3.90
C GLU A 31 0.06 -6.98 2.56
N TYR A 32 -0.54 -7.44 1.46
CA TYR A 32 0.02 -7.26 0.12
C TYR A 32 0.13 -5.76 -0.25
N ILE A 33 -0.93 -4.98 -0.03
CA ILE A 33 -0.94 -3.52 -0.29
C ILE A 33 0.15 -2.82 0.54
N LEU A 34 0.27 -3.16 1.82
CA LEU A 34 1.28 -2.58 2.71
C LEU A 34 2.70 -2.88 2.22
N ARG A 35 2.98 -4.12 1.82
CA ARG A 35 4.30 -4.52 1.28
C ARG A 35 4.63 -3.79 -0.02
N GLN A 36 3.66 -3.65 -0.92
CA GLN A 36 3.86 -2.89 -2.17
C GLN A 36 4.15 -1.41 -1.89
N ALA A 37 3.39 -0.78 -0.99
CA ALA A 37 3.60 0.62 -0.60
C ALA A 37 4.99 0.84 0.03
N ILE A 38 5.42 -0.06 0.94
CA ILE A 38 6.75 0.01 1.57
C ILE A 38 7.86 -0.18 0.54
N SER A 39 7.73 -1.16 -0.35
CA SER A 39 8.74 -1.45 -1.38
C SER A 39 8.96 -0.25 -2.31
N VAL A 40 7.88 0.44 -2.70
CA VAL A 40 7.99 1.67 -3.50
C VAL A 40 8.61 2.81 -2.71
N HIS A 41 8.24 2.96 -1.43
CA HIS A 41 8.79 4.01 -0.56
C HIS A 41 10.30 3.85 -0.35
N GLU A 42 10.79 2.62 -0.22
CA GLU A 42 12.22 2.32 -0.10
C GLU A 42 13.00 2.64 -1.37
N ASN A 43 12.40 2.36 -2.53
CA ASN A 43 13.02 2.57 -3.84
C ASN A 43 12.69 3.95 -4.45
N ARG A 44 12.03 4.84 -3.70
CA ARG A 44 11.49 6.11 -4.24
C ARG A 44 12.54 7.02 -4.87
N SER A 45 13.80 6.92 -4.42
CA SER A 45 14.92 7.69 -4.98
C SER A 45 15.35 7.23 -6.38
N ASN A 46 15.04 5.98 -6.73
CA ASN A 46 15.41 5.38 -8.02
C ASN A 46 14.27 5.46 -9.04
N LEU A 47 13.14 6.04 -8.66
CA LEU A 47 11.94 6.12 -9.49
C LEU A 47 11.77 7.53 -10.01
N THR A 48 11.45 7.65 -11.30
CA THR A 48 11.19 8.93 -11.95
C THR A 48 9.86 9.52 -11.45
N LEU A 49 9.88 10.79 -11.07
CA LEU A 49 8.67 11.54 -10.75
C LEU A 49 8.08 12.14 -12.03
N ARG A 50 6.77 12.38 -12.03
CA ARG A 50 6.10 13.06 -13.16
C ARG A 50 6.64 14.47 -13.40
N GLY A 51 7.13 15.12 -12.34
CA GLY A 51 7.79 16.43 -12.43
C GLY A 51 9.12 16.40 -13.16
N ASP A 52 9.78 15.25 -13.28
CA ASP A 52 11.07 15.13 -13.98
C ASP A 52 10.88 15.13 -15.51
N LEU A 53 9.65 14.89 -15.99
CA LEU A 53 9.32 14.83 -17.42
C LEU A 53 8.90 16.18 -18.00
N HIS A 54 8.53 17.14 -17.15
CA HIS A 54 7.94 18.40 -17.57
C HIS A 54 8.59 19.58 -16.84
N ASP A 55 8.98 20.61 -17.58
CA ASP A 55 9.62 21.81 -17.02
C ASP A 55 8.66 22.75 -16.28
N TYR A 56 7.37 22.40 -16.21
CA TYR A 56 6.33 23.19 -15.55
C TYR A 56 5.65 22.44 -14.40
N ASN A 57 5.10 23.21 -13.46
CA ASN A 57 4.44 22.67 -12.27
C ASN A 57 3.10 22.01 -12.61
N THR A 58 3.09 20.68 -12.67
CA THR A 58 1.85 19.91 -12.75
C THR A 58 1.30 19.58 -11.36
N ARG A 59 -0.03 19.47 -11.23
CA ARG A 59 -0.71 19.12 -9.97
C ARG A 59 -0.17 17.83 -9.32
N ASN A 60 0.24 16.88 -10.15
CA ASN A 60 0.72 15.56 -9.76
C ASN A 60 2.25 15.43 -9.93
N ARG A 61 3.01 16.53 -9.92
CA ARG A 61 4.48 16.51 -10.16
C ARG A 61 5.25 15.63 -9.16
N LYS A 62 4.74 15.49 -7.94
CA LYS A 62 5.33 14.67 -6.85
C LYS A 62 4.87 13.21 -6.88
N ASP A 63 4.09 12.80 -7.87
CA ASP A 63 3.70 11.41 -8.04
C ASP A 63 4.77 10.67 -8.85
N ILE A 64 4.93 9.39 -8.54
CA ILE A 64 5.80 8.49 -9.28
C ILE A 64 5.19 8.23 -10.66
N MET A 65 6.03 8.26 -11.69
CA MET A 65 5.65 7.84 -13.03
C MET A 65 5.36 6.34 -13.02
N VAL A 66 4.10 5.97 -13.29
CA VAL A 66 3.70 4.56 -13.33
C VAL A 66 4.16 3.96 -14.66
N PRO A 67 5.01 2.91 -14.66
CA PRO A 67 5.49 2.32 -15.89
C PRO A 67 4.36 1.61 -16.66
N ALA A 68 4.34 1.77 -17.98
CA ALA A 68 3.40 1.10 -18.88
C ALA A 68 3.90 -0.31 -19.22
N LEU A 69 3.63 -1.28 -18.34
CA LEU A 69 4.13 -2.65 -18.46
C LEU A 69 3.11 -3.55 -19.16
N LYS A 70 3.52 -4.22 -20.25
CA LYS A 70 2.68 -5.17 -21.01
C LYS A 70 2.64 -6.57 -20.39
N LEU A 71 3.70 -6.97 -19.69
CA LEU A 71 3.85 -8.31 -19.12
C LEU A 71 3.15 -8.43 -17.76
N LYS A 72 2.30 -9.45 -17.60
CA LYS A 72 1.54 -9.71 -16.36
C LYS A 72 2.45 -9.89 -15.14
N THR A 73 3.60 -10.53 -15.31
CA THR A 73 4.58 -10.77 -14.24
C THR A 73 5.16 -9.48 -13.67
N CYS A 74 5.24 -8.42 -14.47
CA CYS A 74 5.78 -7.13 -14.04
C CYS A 74 4.69 -6.16 -13.53
N GLN A 75 3.39 -6.49 -13.68
CA GLN A 75 2.30 -5.57 -13.29
C GLN A 75 2.28 -5.25 -11.79
N GLY A 76 2.86 -6.10 -10.94
CA GLY A 76 2.97 -5.85 -9.50
C GLY A 76 3.67 -4.54 -9.17
N SER A 77 4.76 -4.19 -9.87
CA SER A 77 5.49 -2.94 -9.62
C SER A 77 4.68 -1.71 -10.04
N ALA A 78 3.93 -1.79 -11.14
CA ALA A 78 3.02 -0.73 -11.55
C ALA A 78 1.86 -0.54 -10.55
N LEU A 79 1.33 -1.64 -10.00
CA LEU A 79 0.32 -1.59 -8.93
C LEU A 79 0.87 -0.92 -7.67
N GLY A 80 2.09 -1.26 -7.24
CA GLY A 80 2.74 -0.60 -6.11
C GLY A 80 2.87 0.91 -6.30
N CYS A 81 3.28 1.36 -7.49
CA CYS A 81 3.39 2.79 -7.80
C CYS A 81 2.02 3.50 -7.73
N ARG A 82 0.95 2.85 -8.22
CA ARG A 82 -0.42 3.38 -8.13
C ARG A 82 -0.91 3.48 -6.69
N ILE A 83 -0.67 2.42 -5.90
CA ILE A 83 -1.00 2.40 -4.46
C ILE A 83 -0.29 3.58 -3.77
N TYR A 84 1.02 3.73 -4.01
CA TYR A 84 1.81 4.79 -3.40
C TYR A 84 1.34 6.20 -3.78
N ASN A 85 1.01 6.42 -5.05
CA ASN A 85 0.52 7.72 -5.53
C ASN A 85 -0.83 8.13 -4.93
N ASN A 86 -1.66 7.16 -4.55
CA ASN A 86 -2.94 7.43 -3.88
C ASN A 86 -2.79 7.74 -2.37
N LEU A 87 -1.60 7.53 -1.79
CA LEU A 87 -1.35 7.86 -0.38
C LEU A 87 -1.05 9.36 -0.22
N PRO A 88 -1.44 9.96 0.92
CA PRO A 88 -1.17 11.36 1.21
C PRO A 88 0.32 11.70 1.11
N GLN A 89 0.63 12.81 0.44
CA GLN A 89 2.00 13.24 0.22
C GLN A 89 2.76 13.49 1.54
N GLU A 90 2.08 13.99 2.56
CA GLU A 90 2.62 14.18 3.92
C GLU A 90 3.19 12.89 4.53
N TRP A 91 2.70 11.72 4.11
CA TRP A 91 3.18 10.43 4.60
C TRP A 91 4.39 10.00 3.79
N ARG A 92 4.34 10.24 2.47
CA ARG A 92 5.40 9.93 1.52
C ARG A 92 6.72 10.64 1.81
N GLU A 93 6.67 11.82 2.43
CA GLU A 93 7.85 12.61 2.80
C GLU A 93 8.50 12.16 4.13
N LYS A 94 7.83 11.30 4.92
CA LYS A 94 8.35 10.83 6.21
C LYS A 94 9.36 9.70 6.08
N SER A 95 9.94 9.31 7.22
CA SER A 95 10.78 8.12 7.34
C SER A 95 9.97 6.84 7.13
N LYS A 96 10.66 5.77 6.69
CA LYS A 96 10.07 4.43 6.46
C LYS A 96 9.24 3.93 7.65
N ALA A 97 9.73 4.12 8.88
CA ALA A 97 9.03 3.67 10.08
C ALA A 97 7.69 4.40 10.28
N SER A 98 7.68 5.73 10.16
CA SER A 98 6.47 6.54 10.28
C SER A 98 5.49 6.28 9.13
N PHE A 99 6.00 6.17 7.90
CA PHE A 99 5.20 5.82 6.73
C PHE A 99 4.51 4.46 6.90
N LYS A 100 5.25 3.44 7.35
CA LYS A 100 4.72 2.10 7.61
C LYS A 100 3.61 2.10 8.67
N SER A 101 3.79 2.83 9.78
CA SER A 101 2.77 2.92 10.84
C SER A 101 1.49 3.53 10.29
N LYS A 102 1.58 4.71 9.66
CA LYS A 102 0.42 5.42 9.11
C LYS A 102 -0.31 4.62 8.04
N THR A 103 0.43 3.97 7.15
CA THR A 103 -0.16 3.14 6.09
C THR A 103 -0.85 1.92 6.68
N LYS A 104 -0.29 1.32 7.74
CA LYS A 104 -0.91 0.20 8.45
C LYS A 104 -2.15 0.61 9.24
N GLU A 105 -2.20 1.82 9.80
CA GLU A 105 -3.37 2.34 10.53
C GLU A 105 -4.58 2.56 9.61
N LEU A 106 -4.34 2.85 8.33
CA LEU A 106 -5.39 3.02 7.33
C LEU A 106 -5.98 1.68 6.84
N LEU A 107 -5.24 0.57 6.98
CA LEU A 107 -5.54 -0.74 6.39
C LEU A 107 -6.17 -1.73 7.39
#